data_AF-A0A8J7XAR1-F1
#
_entry.id   AF-A0A8J7XAR1-F1
#
_cell.length_a   1.000
_cell.length_b   1.000
_cell.length_c   1.000
_cell.angle_alpha   90.00
_cell.angle_beta   90.00
_cell.angle_gamma   90.00
#
_symmetry.space_group_name_H-M   'P 1'
#
loop_
_entity.id
_entity.type
_entity.pdbx_description
1 polymer ?
#
loop_
_entity_poly.entity_id
_entity_poly.type
_entity_poly.pdbx_seq_one_letter_code
_entity_poly.pdbx_strand_id
1 'polypeptide(L)'
;MEPEPNIVWIYCDELRTDALGCYGHPTMRMHTPNIDRLAGCGVRFDNNFCNSPVCVPSRMCTLTGLYPEDTGVYNNEGAWRNFRLPRRPGTFPEVFADSGYQTANFGKIHLAREMFPGLNPDREVFQHHNGDGGGMQFWTHLGDEGVQMIRSPLGGMHGGVYPDDQPYPPERVAKNALRWMRSTEGPYLVRISLLQPHTPVLPPNRYLRLYLEQDPGLPEPLPRTMSRFESLVVEIHGLTRMPPDKLKAARLCYYAQVAWIDTQVG
;
A
#
# COMPACT_ATOMS: atom_id res chain seq x y z
N MET A 1 7.01 36.42 4.82
CA MET A 1 6.64 35.25 3.99
C MET A 1 5.99 34.26 4.94
N GLU A 2 4.87 33.66 4.54
CA GLU A 2 4.28 32.57 5.34
C GLU A 2 5.29 31.42 5.44
N PRO A 3 5.31 30.67 6.56
CA PRO A 3 6.18 29.52 6.70
C PRO A 3 5.83 28.47 5.64
N GLU A 4 6.86 27.89 5.02
CA GLU A 4 6.70 26.83 4.01
C GLU A 4 5.97 25.62 4.64
N PRO A 5 4.92 25.09 3.99
CA PRO A 5 4.12 24.03 4.57
C PRO A 5 4.85 22.69 4.51
N ASN A 6 4.67 21.89 5.54
CA ASN A 6 5.04 20.47 5.53
C ASN A 6 4.06 19.66 4.69
N ILE A 7 4.58 18.66 3.98
CA ILE A 7 3.81 17.77 3.11
C ILE A 7 3.91 16.35 3.66
N VAL A 8 2.76 15.81 4.06
CA VAL A 8 2.62 14.42 4.52
C VAL A 8 1.90 13.62 3.44
N TRP A 9 2.61 12.66 2.84
CA TRP A 9 2.09 11.82 1.78
C TRP A 9 1.87 10.39 2.29
N ILE A 10 0.62 10.03 2.58
CA ILE A 10 0.24 8.66 2.97
C ILE A 10 -0.03 7.86 1.69
N TYR A 11 0.64 6.71 1.56
CA TYR A 11 0.54 5.84 0.39
C TYR A 11 0.29 4.40 0.84
N CYS A 12 -0.79 3.78 0.37
CA CYS A 12 -1.16 2.40 0.72
C CYS A 12 -1.09 1.52 -0.53
N ASP A 13 -0.49 0.35 -0.42
CA ASP A 13 -0.31 -0.56 -1.57
C ASP A 13 -1.52 -1.48 -1.75
N GLU A 14 -2.05 -1.55 -2.97
CA GLU A 14 -3.26 -2.30 -3.32
C GLU A 14 -4.55 -1.86 -2.56
N LEU A 15 -4.62 -0.61 -2.07
CA LEU A 15 -5.83 -0.08 -1.43
C LEU A 15 -6.91 0.28 -2.48
N ARG A 16 -8.09 -0.31 -2.34
CA ARG A 16 -9.25 -0.05 -3.20
C ARG A 16 -10.13 1.04 -2.61
N THR A 17 -10.71 1.85 -3.48
CA THR A 17 -11.63 2.94 -3.11
C THR A 17 -12.88 2.42 -2.43
N ASP A 18 -13.45 1.30 -2.91
CA ASP A 18 -14.67 0.72 -2.35
C ASP A 18 -14.50 0.15 -0.94
N ALA A 19 -13.27 0.06 -0.41
CA ALA A 19 -13.00 -0.33 0.97
C ALA A 19 -12.93 0.85 1.95
N LEU A 20 -13.24 2.07 1.49
CA LEU A 20 -13.23 3.29 2.30
C LEU A 20 -14.66 3.83 2.44
N GLY A 21 -15.05 4.19 3.66
CA GLY A 21 -16.38 4.72 3.98
C GLY A 21 -16.72 5.98 3.18
N CYS A 22 -15.77 6.89 3.00
CA CYS A 22 -15.95 8.13 2.26
C CYS A 22 -16.18 7.98 0.75
N TYR A 23 -15.89 6.82 0.16
CA TYR A 23 -16.24 6.48 -1.22
C TYR A 23 -17.51 5.62 -1.32
N GLY A 24 -18.00 5.10 -0.19
CA GLY A 24 -19.14 4.20 -0.11
C GLY A 24 -18.77 2.75 -0.45
N HIS A 25 -19.39 1.83 0.29
CA HIS A 25 -19.37 0.40 -0.03
C HIS A 25 -20.83 -0.07 -0.16
N PRO A 26 -21.19 -0.84 -1.20
CA PRO A 26 -22.58 -1.09 -1.56
C PRO A 26 -23.39 -1.85 -0.51
N THR A 27 -22.74 -2.72 0.28
CA THR A 27 -23.42 -3.68 1.17
C THR A 27 -22.88 -3.78 2.58
N MET A 28 -21.81 -3.06 2.93
CA MET A 28 -21.09 -3.25 4.19
C MET A 28 -20.61 -1.90 4.69
N ARG A 29 -20.62 -1.68 6.00
CA ARG A 29 -20.10 -0.45 6.58
C ARG A 29 -18.59 -0.58 6.79
N MET A 30 -17.83 0.24 6.09
CA MET A 30 -16.36 0.29 6.25
C MET A 30 -15.99 1.00 7.56
N HIS A 31 -14.99 0.46 8.27
CA HIS A 31 -14.46 1.05 9.50
C HIS A 31 -13.25 1.95 9.20
N THR A 32 -13.50 3.12 8.59
CA THR A 32 -12.44 4.08 8.21
C THR A 32 -12.67 5.52 8.70
N PRO A 33 -13.00 5.74 9.98
CA PRO A 33 -13.37 7.07 10.47
C PRO A 33 -12.27 8.14 10.33
N ASN A 34 -10.98 7.78 10.39
CA ASN A 34 -9.88 8.74 10.29
C ASN A 34 -9.67 9.21 8.84
N ILE A 35 -9.68 8.28 7.89
CA ILE A 35 -9.62 8.58 6.46
C ILE A 35 -10.88 9.34 6.03
N ASP A 36 -12.04 8.96 6.55
CA ASP A 36 -13.30 9.64 6.25
C ASP A 36 -13.30 11.08 6.79
N ARG A 37 -12.74 11.30 7.99
CA ARG A 37 -12.52 12.64 8.54
C ARG A 37 -11.56 13.47 7.67
N LEU A 38 -10.46 12.88 7.19
CA LEU A 38 -9.52 13.56 6.29
C LEU A 38 -10.21 13.97 4.98
N ALA A 39 -11.04 13.10 4.42
CA ALA A 39 -11.86 13.42 3.25
C ALA A 39 -12.88 14.54 3.55
N GLY A 40 -13.47 14.56 4.73
CA GLY A 40 -14.43 15.58 5.17
C GLY A 40 -13.84 16.96 5.45
N CYS A 41 -12.53 17.05 5.71
CA CYS A 41 -11.82 18.32 5.89
C CYS A 41 -10.89 18.69 4.72
N GLY A 42 -11.03 18.02 3.57
CA GLY A 42 -10.18 18.22 2.41
C GLY A 42 -10.94 18.07 1.09
N VAL A 43 -10.21 17.70 0.04
CA VAL A 43 -10.78 17.41 -1.29
C VAL A 43 -10.62 15.92 -1.57
N ARG A 44 -11.73 15.28 -1.96
CA ARG A 44 -11.78 13.87 -2.37
C ARG A 44 -12.04 13.80 -3.87
N PHE A 45 -11.23 13.01 -4.59
CA PHE A 45 -11.36 12.85 -6.04
C PHE A 45 -12.09 11.54 -6.36
N ASP A 46 -13.27 11.62 -6.98
CA ASP A 46 -14.04 10.43 -7.39
C ASP A 46 -13.41 9.70 -8.58
N ASN A 47 -12.60 10.41 -9.38
CA ASN A 47 -11.99 9.91 -10.61
C ASN A 47 -10.48 10.12 -10.57
N ASN A 48 -9.77 9.26 -9.85
CA ASN A 48 -8.31 9.24 -9.78
C ASN A 48 -7.78 7.85 -10.17
N PHE A 49 -7.03 7.78 -11.26
CA PHE A 49 -6.55 6.52 -11.84
C PHE A 49 -5.03 6.48 -11.83
N CYS A 50 -4.47 5.30 -11.53
CA CYS A 50 -3.04 5.09 -11.69
C CYS A 50 -2.69 4.85 -13.16
N ASN A 51 -1.49 5.26 -13.58
CA ASN A 51 -1.02 5.08 -14.95
C ASN A 51 -0.61 3.64 -15.25
N SER A 52 -0.48 2.79 -14.22
CA SER A 52 -0.22 1.37 -14.36
C SER A 52 -0.79 0.61 -13.15
N PRO A 53 -1.49 -0.52 -13.34
CA PRO A 53 -2.08 -1.31 -12.25
C PRO A 53 -1.04 -2.25 -11.58
N VAL A 54 0.25 -1.92 -11.63
CA VAL A 54 1.35 -2.74 -11.10
C VAL A 54 2.31 -1.86 -10.28
N CYS A 55 2.85 -2.39 -9.16
CA CYS A 55 3.60 -1.64 -8.15
C CYS A 55 4.68 -0.69 -8.70
N VAL A 56 5.77 -1.24 -9.26
CA VAL A 56 6.93 -0.46 -9.70
C VAL A 56 6.57 0.58 -10.77
N PRO A 57 5.91 0.24 -11.89
CA PRO A 57 5.56 1.23 -12.90
C PRO A 57 4.61 2.32 -12.36
N SER A 58 3.63 1.97 -11.52
CA SER A 58 2.72 2.94 -10.88
C SER A 58 3.48 3.95 -10.01
N ARG A 59 4.41 3.46 -9.19
CA ARG A 59 5.26 4.30 -8.32
C ARG A 59 6.22 5.16 -9.13
N MET A 60 6.80 4.61 -10.20
CA MET A 60 7.64 5.37 -11.13
C MET A 60 6.85 6.53 -11.77
N CYS A 61 5.65 6.27 -12.27
CA CYS A 61 4.80 7.31 -12.84
C CYS A 61 4.48 8.40 -11.81
N THR A 62 4.08 8.00 -10.60
CA THR A 62 3.72 8.92 -9.52
C THR A 62 4.90 9.82 -9.11
N LEU A 63 6.10 9.26 -9.01
CA LEU A 63 7.28 10.02 -8.60
C LEU A 63 7.82 10.94 -9.69
N THR A 64 7.65 10.59 -10.96
CA THR A 64 8.30 11.27 -12.08
C THR A 64 7.36 12.17 -12.87
N GLY A 65 6.04 11.97 -12.75
CA GLY A 65 5.04 12.61 -13.59
C GLY A 65 5.03 12.10 -15.04
N LEU A 66 5.71 10.99 -15.32
CA LEU A 66 5.85 10.41 -16.66
C LEU A 66 5.00 9.14 -16.81
N TYR A 67 4.65 8.78 -18.04
CA TYR A 67 3.95 7.52 -18.32
C TYR A 67 4.90 6.31 -18.35
N PRO A 68 4.40 5.06 -18.24
CA PRO A 68 5.22 3.86 -18.37
C PRO A 68 6.07 3.85 -19.66
N GLU A 69 5.52 4.36 -20.76
CA GLU A 69 6.16 4.49 -22.07
C GLU A 69 7.38 5.43 -22.04
N ASP A 70 7.32 6.50 -21.25
CA ASP A 70 8.40 7.47 -21.08
C ASP A 70 9.47 6.99 -20.10
N THR A 71 9.07 6.24 -19.08
CA THR A 71 10.01 5.69 -18.07
C THR A 71 10.70 4.41 -18.56
N GLY A 72 10.09 3.69 -19.51
CA GLY A 72 10.53 2.38 -19.96
C GLY A 72 10.32 1.25 -18.93
N VAL A 73 9.53 1.52 -17.88
CA VAL A 73 9.23 0.55 -16.83
C VAL A 73 7.77 0.13 -16.95
N TYR A 74 7.54 -1.13 -17.36
CA TYR A 74 6.20 -1.65 -17.66
C TYR A 74 5.67 -2.64 -16.63
N ASN A 75 6.55 -3.22 -15.80
CA ASN A 75 6.22 -4.27 -14.85
C ASN A 75 7.19 -4.23 -13.64
N ASN A 76 7.02 -5.17 -12.70
CA ASN A 76 7.87 -5.25 -11.50
C ASN A 76 9.30 -5.76 -11.78
N GLU A 77 9.63 -6.19 -12.99
CA GLU A 77 11.01 -6.52 -13.38
C GLU A 77 11.90 -5.27 -13.30
N GLY A 78 11.31 -4.07 -13.34
CA GLY A 78 12.01 -2.81 -13.07
C GLY A 78 12.81 -2.81 -11.76
N ALA A 79 12.37 -3.56 -10.75
CA ALA A 79 13.06 -3.69 -9.46
C ALA A 79 14.16 -4.77 -9.44
N TRP A 80 14.32 -5.56 -10.51
CA TRP A 80 15.30 -6.65 -10.56
C TRP A 80 16.73 -6.13 -10.69
N ARG A 81 17.70 -6.91 -10.19
CA ARG A 81 19.12 -6.53 -10.17
C ARG A 81 19.72 -6.30 -11.56
N ASN A 82 19.22 -7.03 -12.56
CA ASN A 82 19.68 -6.98 -13.94
C ASN A 82 18.89 -6.00 -14.81
N PHE A 83 17.80 -5.42 -14.30
CA PHE A 83 17.09 -4.38 -15.02
C PHE A 83 17.96 -3.13 -15.13
N ARG A 84 17.89 -2.47 -16.28
CA ARG A 84 18.58 -1.20 -16.53
C ARG A 84 17.56 -0.19 -17.00
N LEU A 85 17.53 0.97 -16.36
CA LEU A 85 16.66 2.04 -16.81
C LEU A 85 17.19 2.57 -18.15
N PRO A 86 16.35 2.70 -19.19
CA PRO A 86 16.77 3.34 -20.43
C PRO A 86 17.29 4.76 -20.19
N ARG A 87 16.63 5.48 -19.27
CA ARG A 87 17.04 6.78 -18.75
C ARG A 87 16.52 6.92 -17.33
N ARG A 88 17.34 7.41 -16.38
CA ARG A 88 16.87 7.73 -15.02
C ARG A 88 16.15 9.10 -15.02
N PRO A 89 14.82 9.15 -14.86
CA PRO A 89 14.10 10.41 -14.75
C PRO A 89 14.43 11.12 -13.43
N GLY A 90 14.18 12.43 -13.39
CA GLY A 90 14.06 13.16 -12.13
C GLY A 90 12.71 12.87 -11.48
N THR A 91 12.64 13.04 -10.16
CA THR A 91 11.44 12.80 -9.37
C THR A 91 11.02 14.05 -8.62
N PHE A 92 9.73 14.20 -8.31
CA PHE A 92 9.27 15.36 -7.55
C PHE A 92 9.89 15.46 -6.15
N PRO A 93 10.21 14.36 -5.41
CA PRO A 93 10.94 14.51 -4.15
C PRO A 93 12.36 15.04 -4.32
N GLU A 94 13.07 14.72 -5.41
CA GLU A 94 14.35 15.37 -5.74
C GLU A 94 14.16 16.89 -5.94
N VAL A 95 13.09 17.30 -6.63
CA VAL A 95 12.78 18.73 -6.82
C VAL A 95 12.48 19.44 -5.49
N PHE A 96 11.78 18.78 -4.57
CA PHE A 96 11.56 19.30 -3.21
C PHE A 96 12.89 19.44 -2.46
N ALA A 97 13.75 18.42 -2.51
CA ALA A 97 15.06 18.44 -1.88
C ALA A 97 15.92 19.60 -2.40
N ASP A 98 15.96 19.80 -3.72
CA ASP A 98 16.67 20.91 -4.36
C ASP A 98 16.12 22.30 -3.97
N SER A 99 14.86 22.35 -3.52
CA SER A 99 14.18 23.57 -3.05
C SER A 99 14.31 23.78 -1.53
N GLY A 100 15.09 22.98 -0.82
CA GLY A 100 15.36 23.14 0.62
C GLY A 100 14.44 22.32 1.54
N TYR A 101 13.55 21.48 1.00
CA TYR A 101 12.76 20.57 1.82
C TYR A 101 13.59 19.37 2.27
N GLN A 102 13.39 18.93 3.50
CA GLN A 102 13.84 17.61 3.92
C GLN A 102 12.92 16.52 3.37
N THR A 103 13.46 15.54 2.66
CA THR A 103 12.65 14.49 2.03
C THR A 103 12.88 13.12 2.65
N ALA A 104 11.80 12.43 3.02
CA ALA A 104 11.88 11.14 3.68
C ALA A 104 10.85 10.13 3.16
N ASN A 105 11.24 8.84 3.14
CA ASN A 105 10.34 7.72 2.91
C ASN A 105 10.41 6.68 4.04
N PHE A 106 9.26 6.39 4.63
CA PHE A 106 9.05 5.32 5.61
C PHE A 106 8.23 4.19 5.00
N GLY A 107 8.67 2.94 5.18
CA GLY A 107 8.00 1.76 4.65
C GLY A 107 8.42 1.41 3.22
N LYS A 108 7.51 0.84 2.42
CA LYS A 108 7.83 0.26 1.11
C LYS A 108 8.33 1.33 0.12
N ILE A 109 9.47 1.08 -0.53
CA ILE A 109 9.97 1.98 -1.59
C ILE A 109 9.59 1.53 -3.00
N HIS A 110 9.91 0.28 -3.33
CA HIS A 110 9.57 -0.47 -4.55
C HIS A 110 9.63 0.34 -5.86
N LEU A 111 10.85 0.73 -6.26
CA LEU A 111 11.14 1.54 -7.45
C LEU A 111 11.87 0.73 -8.53
N ALA A 112 12.31 1.40 -9.59
CA ALA A 112 13.33 0.82 -10.46
C ALA A 112 14.63 0.60 -9.68
N ARG A 113 15.36 -0.48 -9.97
CA ARG A 113 16.50 -0.93 -9.16
C ARG A 113 17.54 0.15 -8.97
N GLU A 114 17.92 0.86 -10.02
CA GLU A 114 18.94 1.94 -9.98
C GLU A 114 18.54 3.14 -9.10
N MET A 115 17.28 3.23 -8.71
CA MET A 115 16.73 4.29 -7.86
C MET A 115 16.50 3.81 -6.41
N PHE A 116 17.04 2.65 -6.04
CA PHE A 116 16.97 2.17 -4.65
C PHE A 116 17.93 2.98 -3.77
N PRO A 117 17.54 3.23 -2.50
CA PRO A 117 18.39 3.94 -1.55
C PRO A 117 19.78 3.30 -1.40
N GLY A 118 20.80 4.15 -1.36
CA GLY A 118 22.20 3.77 -1.19
C GLY A 118 22.89 3.26 -2.46
N LEU A 119 22.17 3.10 -3.59
CA LEU A 119 22.81 2.68 -4.85
C LEU A 119 23.37 3.83 -5.67
N ASN A 120 22.85 5.05 -5.47
CA ASN A 120 23.40 6.27 -6.04
C ASN A 120 23.33 7.40 -4.99
N PRO A 121 24.30 7.45 -4.05
CA PRO A 121 24.28 8.40 -2.94
C PRO A 121 24.28 9.88 -3.38
N ASP A 122 24.82 10.18 -4.55
CA ASP A 122 24.85 11.53 -5.12
C ASP A 122 23.46 11.98 -5.62
N ARG A 123 22.52 11.04 -5.73
CA ARG A 123 21.20 11.28 -6.30
C ARG A 123 20.14 10.34 -5.73
N GLU A 124 19.87 10.51 -4.44
CA GLU A 124 18.80 9.80 -3.73
C GLU A 124 17.41 10.29 -4.14
N VAL A 125 16.44 9.38 -4.26
CA VAL A 125 15.03 9.78 -4.49
C VAL A 125 14.47 10.48 -3.26
N PHE A 126 14.77 9.98 -2.06
CA PHE A 126 14.46 10.63 -0.79
C PHE A 126 15.75 10.71 0.02
N GLN A 127 16.07 11.88 0.58
CA GLN A 127 17.29 12.08 1.37
C GLN A 127 17.36 11.13 2.59
N HIS A 128 16.20 10.76 3.15
CA HIS A 128 16.08 9.78 4.21
C HIS A 128 15.19 8.61 3.81
N HIS A 129 15.65 7.38 4.10
CA HIS A 129 14.83 6.18 3.94
C HIS A 129 14.90 5.26 5.17
N ASN A 130 13.73 4.82 5.64
CA ASN A 130 13.60 3.77 6.64
C ASN A 130 12.57 2.74 6.18
N GLY A 131 13.03 1.52 5.87
CA GLY A 131 12.18 0.42 5.41
C GLY A 131 11.58 -0.46 6.50
N ASP A 132 11.87 -0.20 7.79
CA ASP A 132 11.39 -1.03 8.91
C ASP A 132 9.86 -1.02 8.99
N GLY A 133 9.27 -2.22 9.12
CA GLY A 133 7.83 -2.45 9.03
C GLY A 133 7.25 -2.51 7.62
N GLY A 134 8.00 -2.13 6.56
CA GLY A 134 7.51 -2.10 5.18
C GLY A 134 7.73 -3.38 4.35
N GLY A 135 8.24 -4.45 4.97
CA GLY A 135 8.67 -5.66 4.26
C GLY A 135 7.55 -6.67 3.99
N MET A 136 7.58 -7.31 2.83
CA MET A 136 6.64 -8.36 2.40
C MET A 136 6.87 -9.72 3.09
N GLN A 137 7.65 -9.78 4.15
CA GLN A 137 7.93 -11.02 4.88
C GLN A 137 7.79 -10.79 6.38
N PHE A 138 6.96 -9.82 6.77
CA PHE A 138 6.85 -9.39 8.17
C PHE A 138 6.34 -10.51 9.10
N TRP A 139 5.72 -11.57 8.59
CA TRP A 139 5.22 -12.71 9.37
C TRP A 139 6.20 -13.88 9.49
N THR A 140 7.34 -13.88 8.77
CA THR A 140 8.23 -15.06 8.72
C THR A 140 8.83 -15.43 10.07
N HIS A 141 8.99 -14.47 10.97
CA HIS A 141 9.47 -14.68 12.34
C HIS A 141 8.53 -15.54 13.20
N LEU A 142 7.27 -15.72 12.78
CA LEU A 142 6.28 -16.54 13.47
C LEU A 142 6.33 -18.03 13.09
N GLY A 143 7.11 -18.40 12.06
CA GLY A 143 7.17 -19.77 11.55
C GLY A 143 5.86 -20.23 10.89
N ASP A 144 5.80 -21.52 10.54
CA ASP A 144 4.70 -22.11 9.77
C ASP A 144 3.36 -22.21 10.53
N GLU A 145 3.40 -22.22 11.87
CA GLU A 145 2.21 -22.37 12.72
C GLU A 145 1.67 -21.05 13.26
N GLY A 146 2.43 -19.95 13.15
CA GLY A 146 2.11 -18.70 13.85
C GLY A 146 1.12 -17.77 13.13
N VAL A 147 0.69 -18.10 11.91
CA VAL A 147 -0.31 -17.33 11.15
C VAL A 147 -1.30 -18.26 10.47
N GLN A 148 -2.59 -18.01 10.67
CA GLN A 148 -3.64 -18.72 9.94
C GLN A 148 -3.71 -18.17 8.51
N MET A 149 -3.21 -18.92 7.52
CA MET A 149 -3.16 -18.50 6.13
C MET A 149 -4.36 -19.01 5.31
N ILE A 150 -4.90 -18.15 4.46
CA ILE A 150 -5.88 -18.49 3.43
C ILE A 150 -5.16 -18.61 2.10
N ARG A 151 -5.11 -19.83 1.55
CA ARG A 151 -4.43 -20.15 0.30
C ARG A 151 -5.40 -20.58 -0.79
N SER A 152 -5.12 -20.19 -2.04
CA SER A 152 -5.78 -20.78 -3.21
C SER A 152 -5.24 -22.19 -3.49
N PRO A 153 -5.94 -23.01 -4.27
CA PRO A 153 -5.46 -24.35 -4.64
C PRO A 153 -4.11 -24.36 -5.37
N LEU A 154 -3.70 -23.23 -5.97
CA LEU A 154 -2.40 -23.06 -6.62
C LEU A 154 -1.31 -22.55 -5.65
N GLY A 155 -1.60 -22.48 -4.35
CA GLY A 155 -0.64 -22.12 -3.30
C GLY A 155 -0.52 -20.62 -3.02
N GLY A 156 -1.19 -19.77 -3.81
CA GLY A 156 -1.19 -18.32 -3.63
C GLY A 156 -1.81 -17.92 -2.29
N MET A 157 -1.16 -16.99 -1.57
CA MET A 157 -1.60 -16.53 -0.24
C MET A 157 -2.46 -15.28 -0.39
N HIS A 158 -3.74 -15.37 -0.05
CA HIS A 158 -4.74 -14.32 -0.32
C HIS A 158 -5.27 -13.63 0.93
N GLY A 159 -5.05 -14.21 2.10
CA GLY A 159 -5.47 -13.62 3.36
C GLY A 159 -5.00 -14.45 4.54
N GLY A 160 -5.40 -14.04 5.73
CA GLY A 160 -5.10 -14.72 6.97
C GLY A 160 -5.24 -13.80 8.17
N VAL A 161 -4.90 -14.31 9.35
CA VAL A 161 -5.02 -13.55 10.59
C VAL A 161 -3.69 -13.50 11.29
N TYR A 162 -3.24 -12.27 11.59
CA TYR A 162 -2.07 -12.04 12.41
C TYR A 162 -2.45 -12.11 13.90
N PRO A 163 -1.69 -12.82 14.74
CA PRO A 163 -2.00 -12.99 16.15
C PRO A 163 -1.93 -11.67 16.93
N ASP A 164 -2.92 -11.42 17.79
CA ASP A 164 -3.02 -10.16 18.56
C ASP A 164 -1.97 -10.05 19.69
N ASP A 165 -1.45 -11.17 20.16
CA ASP A 165 -0.45 -11.28 21.24
C ASP A 165 1.00 -11.10 20.74
N GLN A 166 1.19 -10.91 19.43
CA GLN A 166 2.49 -10.64 18.83
C GLN A 166 2.61 -9.18 18.39
N PRO A 167 3.81 -8.56 18.48
CA PRO A 167 4.05 -7.26 17.89
C PRO A 167 3.73 -7.30 16.39
N TYR A 168 2.98 -6.32 15.89
CA TYR A 168 2.67 -6.21 14.46
C TYR A 168 3.68 -5.27 13.78
N PRO A 169 4.69 -5.80 13.06
CA PRO A 169 5.78 -4.97 12.53
C PRO A 169 5.36 -3.81 11.63
N PRO A 170 4.28 -3.92 10.81
CA PRO A 170 3.81 -2.79 10.00
C PRO A 170 3.50 -1.50 10.77
N GLU A 171 3.15 -1.58 12.06
CA GLU A 171 2.92 -0.37 12.89
C GLU A 171 4.19 0.50 13.05
N ARG A 172 5.38 -0.07 12.81
CA ARG A 172 6.63 0.67 12.90
C ARG A 172 6.74 1.74 11.82
N VAL A 173 6.10 1.57 10.66
CA VAL A 173 6.17 2.55 9.56
C VAL A 173 5.67 3.93 10.02
N ALA A 174 4.45 4.00 10.56
CA ALA A 174 3.88 5.25 11.06
C ALA A 174 4.64 5.76 12.29
N LYS A 175 5.02 4.88 13.23
CA LYS A 175 5.79 5.27 14.43
C LYS A 175 7.15 5.87 14.07
N ASN A 176 7.85 5.31 13.08
CA ASN A 176 9.15 5.79 12.62
C ASN A 176 9.00 7.15 11.92
N ALA A 177 7.98 7.31 11.07
CA ALA A 177 7.68 8.58 10.42
C ALA A 177 7.37 9.68 11.44
N LEU A 178 6.52 9.42 12.43
CA LEU A 178 6.18 10.38 13.48
C LEU A 178 7.41 10.79 14.32
N ARG A 179 8.32 9.85 14.61
CA ARG A 179 9.57 10.19 15.30
C ARG A 179 10.43 11.13 14.47
N TRP A 180 10.59 10.84 13.18
CA TRP A 180 11.35 11.70 12.27
C TRP A 180 10.72 13.09 12.15
N MET A 181 9.41 13.17 11.88
CA MET A 181 8.68 14.44 11.74
C MET A 181 8.82 15.35 12.97
N ARG A 182 8.91 14.78 14.18
CA ARG A 182 9.09 15.54 15.43
C ARG A 182 10.51 16.06 15.63
N SER A 183 11.50 15.42 15.01
CA SER A 183 12.92 15.82 15.07
C SER A 183 13.38 16.66 13.89
N THR A 184 12.57 16.74 12.83
CA THR A 184 12.91 17.45 11.60
C THR A 184 12.67 18.95 11.76
N GLU A 185 13.70 19.75 11.51
CA GLU A 185 13.62 21.21 11.46
C GLU A 185 13.41 21.72 10.03
N GLY A 186 12.67 22.82 9.87
CA GLY A 186 12.35 23.35 8.54
C GLY A 186 11.29 22.54 7.78
N PRO A 187 11.02 22.90 6.51
CA PRO A 187 9.98 22.26 5.72
C PRO A 187 10.36 20.82 5.35
N TYR A 188 9.38 19.93 5.31
CA TYR A 188 9.59 18.56 4.88
C TYR A 188 8.52 17.98 3.95
N LEU A 189 8.95 17.03 3.13
CA LEU A 189 8.10 16.08 2.41
C LEU A 189 8.36 14.69 2.97
N VAL A 190 7.37 14.12 3.64
CA VAL A 190 7.46 12.75 4.18
C VAL A 190 6.45 11.84 3.50
N ARG A 191 6.94 10.73 2.93
CA ARG A 191 6.10 9.64 2.44
C ARG A 191 5.98 8.55 3.49
N ILE A 192 4.76 8.26 3.92
CA ILE A 192 4.40 7.12 4.77
C ILE A 192 3.82 6.04 3.85
N SER A 193 4.66 5.13 3.37
CA SER A 193 4.29 4.13 2.36
C SER A 193 4.04 2.77 3.01
N LEU A 194 2.79 2.53 3.39
CA LEU A 194 2.32 1.26 3.93
C LEU A 194 2.32 0.17 2.86
N LEU A 195 2.82 -1.01 3.21
CA LEU A 195 2.69 -2.19 2.34
C LEU A 195 1.23 -2.68 2.31
N GLN A 196 0.49 -2.51 3.39
CA GLN A 196 -0.88 -2.99 3.49
C GLN A 196 -1.84 -2.14 2.61
N PRO A 197 -2.94 -2.72 2.09
CA PRO A 197 -3.40 -4.10 2.31
C PRO A 197 -2.87 -5.14 1.31
N HIS A 198 -1.69 -4.92 0.70
CA HIS A 198 -1.08 -5.86 -0.25
C HIS A 198 -1.00 -7.31 0.27
N THR A 199 -1.16 -8.28 -0.64
CA THR A 199 -1.09 -9.72 -0.32
C THR A 199 0.30 -10.19 0.19
N PRO A 200 0.36 -11.18 1.10
CA PRO A 200 -0.76 -11.77 1.83
C PRO A 200 -1.35 -10.78 2.83
N VAL A 201 -2.68 -10.78 2.90
CA VAL A 201 -3.43 -9.83 3.73
C VAL A 201 -3.58 -10.41 5.13
N LEU A 202 -2.82 -9.88 6.10
CA LEU A 202 -2.73 -10.43 7.46
C LEU A 202 -3.00 -9.34 8.51
N PRO A 203 -4.27 -8.92 8.68
CA PRO A 203 -4.65 -8.01 9.74
C PRO A 203 -4.52 -8.66 11.12
N PRO A 204 -4.23 -7.89 12.19
CA PRO A 204 -4.43 -8.37 13.54
C PRO A 204 -5.88 -8.79 13.80
N ASN A 205 -6.10 -9.88 14.53
CA ASN A 205 -7.42 -10.47 14.75
C ASN A 205 -8.47 -9.49 15.30
N ARG A 206 -8.07 -8.54 16.16
CA ARG A 206 -8.97 -7.51 16.69
C ARG A 206 -9.70 -6.69 15.62
N TYR A 207 -9.10 -6.46 14.45
CA TYR A 207 -9.75 -5.73 13.35
C TYR A 207 -10.71 -6.60 12.56
N LEU A 208 -10.47 -7.91 12.51
CA LEU A 208 -11.39 -8.84 11.85
C LEU A 208 -12.75 -8.89 12.56
N ARG A 209 -12.74 -8.82 13.89
CA ARG A 209 -13.95 -8.82 14.74
C ARG A 209 -14.92 -7.69 14.39
N LEU A 210 -14.43 -6.54 13.92
CA LEU A 210 -15.25 -5.39 13.50
C LEU A 210 -16.23 -5.75 12.36
N TYR A 211 -15.88 -6.75 11.54
CA TYR A 211 -16.66 -7.13 10.37
C TYR A 211 -17.42 -8.45 10.53
N LEU A 212 -16.99 -9.32 11.45
CA LEU A 212 -17.69 -10.58 11.74
C LEU A 212 -19.10 -10.33 12.31
N GLU A 213 -19.29 -9.26 13.08
CA GLU A 213 -20.56 -8.91 13.70
C GLU A 213 -21.54 -8.20 12.75
N GLN A 214 -21.05 -7.62 11.65
CA GLN A 214 -21.90 -6.94 10.67
C GLN A 214 -22.59 -7.89 9.67
N ASP A 215 -22.19 -9.18 9.62
CA ASP A 215 -22.32 -10.13 8.50
C ASP A 215 -23.55 -9.94 7.58
N PRO A 216 -23.42 -9.21 6.44
CA PRO A 216 -24.47 -9.11 5.44
C PRO A 216 -24.43 -10.25 4.41
N GLY A 217 -23.60 -11.28 4.61
CA GLY A 217 -23.22 -12.24 3.56
C GLY A 217 -21.96 -11.81 2.79
N LEU A 218 -21.56 -12.58 1.77
CA LEU A 218 -20.58 -12.10 0.79
C LEU A 218 -21.21 -10.91 0.05
N PRO A 219 -20.57 -9.73 -0.01
CA PRO A 219 -20.93 -8.77 -1.05
C PRO A 219 -20.83 -9.52 -2.38
N GLU A 220 -21.96 -9.65 -3.08
CA GLU A 220 -21.94 -10.13 -4.45
C GLU A 220 -20.91 -9.26 -5.19
N PRO A 221 -19.97 -9.87 -5.95
CA PRO A 221 -19.08 -9.07 -6.77
C PRO A 221 -19.94 -8.14 -7.61
N LEU A 222 -19.55 -6.86 -7.70
CA LEU A 222 -20.27 -5.90 -8.53
C LEU A 222 -20.52 -6.54 -9.89
N PRO A 223 -21.77 -6.57 -10.40
CA PRO A 223 -22.09 -7.22 -11.65
C PRO A 223 -21.39 -6.47 -12.78
N ARG A 224 -20.20 -6.95 -13.15
CA ARG A 224 -19.42 -6.46 -14.29
C ARG A 224 -18.81 -7.66 -14.98
N THR A 225 -18.88 -7.66 -16.31
CA THR A 225 -18.09 -8.56 -17.13
C THR A 225 -16.62 -8.27 -16.88
N MET A 226 -15.89 -9.25 -16.36
CA MET A 226 -14.44 -9.14 -16.22
C MET A 226 -13.83 -8.93 -17.60
N SER A 227 -12.90 -7.99 -17.69
CA SER A 227 -11.99 -7.89 -18.83
C SER A 227 -11.17 -9.18 -18.99
N ARG A 228 -10.54 -9.34 -20.16
CA ARG A 228 -9.60 -10.44 -20.40
C ARG A 228 -8.46 -10.45 -19.38
N PHE A 229 -7.95 -9.27 -19.01
CA PHE A 229 -6.89 -9.14 -18.02
C PHE A 229 -7.32 -9.62 -16.63
N GLU A 230 -8.47 -9.14 -16.14
CA GLU A 230 -9.02 -9.57 -14.85
C GLU A 230 -9.27 -11.08 -14.82
N SER A 231 -9.82 -11.62 -15.90
CA SER A 231 -10.08 -13.06 -16.02
C SER A 231 -8.79 -13.89 -15.94
N LEU A 232 -7.72 -13.46 -16.62
CA LEU A 232 -6.40 -14.08 -16.54
C LEU A 232 -5.80 -13.98 -15.13
N VAL A 233 -5.92 -12.83 -14.46
CA VAL A 233 -5.46 -12.66 -13.07
C VAL A 233 -6.19 -13.63 -12.14
N VAL A 234 -7.52 -13.70 -12.22
CA VAL A 234 -8.33 -14.62 -11.39
C VAL A 234 -7.92 -16.08 -11.64
N GLU A 235 -7.65 -16.46 -12.90
CA GLU A 235 -7.21 -17.80 -13.28
C GLU A 235 -5.80 -18.12 -12.75
N ILE A 236 -4.81 -17.28 -13.02
CA ILE A 236 -3.41 -17.47 -12.62
C ILE A 236 -3.28 -17.57 -11.09
N HIS A 237 -4.06 -16.78 -10.35
CA HIS A 237 -4.06 -16.82 -8.90
C HIS A 237 -4.90 -17.97 -8.32
N GLY A 238 -5.58 -18.76 -9.16
CA GLY A 238 -6.40 -19.90 -8.76
C GLY A 238 -7.68 -19.50 -8.04
N LEU A 239 -8.15 -18.26 -8.21
CA LEU A 239 -9.30 -17.71 -7.50
C LEU A 239 -10.62 -18.30 -8.01
N THR A 240 -10.69 -18.72 -9.29
CA THR A 240 -11.85 -19.44 -9.85
C THR A 240 -12.13 -20.77 -9.16
N ARG A 241 -11.12 -21.37 -8.52
CA ARG A 241 -11.19 -22.67 -7.84
C ARG A 241 -11.29 -22.55 -6.32
N MET A 242 -11.35 -21.32 -5.80
CA MET A 242 -11.35 -21.07 -4.38
C MET A 242 -12.75 -21.27 -3.81
N PRO A 243 -12.90 -22.06 -2.72
CA PRO A 243 -14.19 -22.22 -2.05
C PRO A 243 -14.83 -20.87 -1.65
N PRO A 244 -16.16 -20.69 -1.81
CA PRO A 244 -16.82 -19.42 -1.53
C PRO A 244 -16.60 -18.88 -0.11
N ASP A 245 -16.57 -19.75 0.90
CA ASP A 245 -16.27 -19.43 2.29
C ASP A 245 -14.84 -18.88 2.47
N LYS A 246 -13.86 -19.47 1.78
CA LYS A 246 -12.48 -18.97 1.78
C LYS A 246 -12.37 -17.62 1.07
N LEU A 247 -13.08 -17.42 -0.05
CA LEU A 247 -13.15 -16.12 -0.72
C LEU A 247 -13.75 -15.05 0.19
N LYS A 248 -14.83 -15.39 0.92
CA LYS A 248 -15.44 -14.50 1.93
C LYS A 248 -14.42 -14.13 2.99
N ALA A 249 -13.75 -15.12 3.58
CA ALA A 249 -12.75 -14.90 4.61
C ALA A 249 -11.59 -14.02 4.14
N ALA A 250 -11.08 -14.22 2.91
CA ALA A 250 -10.02 -13.39 2.34
C ALA A 250 -10.46 -11.92 2.15
N ARG A 251 -11.70 -11.69 1.68
CA ARG A 251 -12.28 -10.34 1.55
C ARG A 251 -12.45 -9.67 2.92
N LEU A 252 -12.92 -10.40 3.93
CA LEU A 252 -13.03 -9.87 5.30
C LEU A 252 -11.65 -9.51 5.88
N CYS A 253 -10.62 -10.32 5.61
CA CYS A 253 -9.24 -9.97 5.97
C CYS A 253 -8.79 -8.66 5.31
N TYR A 254 -9.19 -8.42 4.06
CA TYR A 254 -8.93 -7.16 3.37
C TYR A 254 -9.60 -5.96 4.05
N TYR A 255 -10.90 -6.01 4.32
CA TYR A 255 -11.57 -4.89 5.02
C TYR A 255 -11.04 -4.66 6.43
N ALA A 256 -10.68 -5.74 7.15
CA ALA A 256 -10.02 -5.67 8.44
C ALA A 256 -8.63 -5.02 8.34
N GLN A 257 -7.87 -5.32 7.29
CA GLN A 257 -6.57 -4.69 7.04
C GLN A 257 -6.73 -3.20 6.72
N VAL A 258 -7.78 -2.80 6.01
CA VAL A 258 -8.10 -1.40 5.74
C VAL A 258 -8.51 -0.66 7.02
N ALA A 259 -9.27 -1.31 7.92
CA ALA A 259 -9.55 -0.74 9.24
C ALA A 259 -8.28 -0.54 10.07
N TRP A 260 -7.31 -1.46 9.98
CA TRP A 260 -6.00 -1.24 10.59
C TRP A 260 -5.27 -0.05 9.96
N ILE A 261 -5.27 0.08 8.63
CA ILE A 261 -4.65 1.23 7.94
C ILE A 261 -5.25 2.54 8.45
N ASP A 262 -6.58 2.61 8.60
CA ASP A 262 -7.26 3.78 9.14
C ASP A 262 -6.70 4.19 10.51
N THR A 263 -6.41 3.23 11.39
CA THR A 263 -5.77 3.52 12.69
C THR A 263 -4.32 3.99 12.60
N GLN A 264 -3.62 3.72 11.49
CA GLN A 264 -2.28 4.29 11.26
C GLN A 264 -2.35 5.70 10.68
N VAL A 265 -3.48 6.08 10.05
CA VAL A 265 -3.75 7.42 9.54
C VAL A 265 -4.18 8.37 10.67
N GLY A 266 -4.94 7.86 11.65
CA GLY A 266 -5.38 8.60 12.84
C GLY A 266 -4.24 8.96 13.79
#